data_AF-A0A9P9JQI9-F1
#
_entry.id   AF-A0A9P9JQI9-F1
#
_cell.length_a   1.000
_cell.length_b   1.000
_cell.length_c   1.000
_cell.angle_alpha   90.00
_cell.angle_beta   90.00
_cell.angle_gamma   90.00
#
_symmetry.space_group_name_H-M   'P 1'
#
loop_
_entity.id
_entity.type
_entity.pdbx_description
1 polymer ?
#
loop_
_entity_poly.entity_id
_entity_poly.type
_entity_poly.pdbx_seq_one_letter_code
_entity_poly.pdbx_strand_id
1 'polypeptide(L)'
;IQHLPGWRLQVFAPAAVWSELYDFILQSPVEIIVDHIGGLLGASKIASGNADPNVALSQAGFDSLVKLARGRRVWIKVSGLYRASLRTDSCYDDLEGIVRRLFHEVPERLIWASDWPHTGEGKARAGKDKAARLAEIEEFRTIDNAKILQSLRNWSESEDTWKKIMVDNPRELFASPR
;
A
#
# COMPACT_ATOMS: atom_id res chain seq x y z
N ILE A 1 -10.59 -7.40 19.98
CA ILE A 1 -9.54 -6.38 19.71
C ILE A 1 -9.81 -5.08 20.45
N GLN A 2 -11.05 -4.57 20.50
CA GLN A 2 -11.39 -3.33 21.21
C GLN A 2 -10.96 -3.24 22.69
N HIS A 3 -10.71 -4.38 23.35
CA HIS A 3 -10.24 -4.46 24.75
C HIS A 3 -8.74 -4.74 24.87
N LEU A 4 -8.00 -4.73 23.76
CA LEU A 4 -6.55 -4.95 23.74
C LEU A 4 -5.85 -3.60 23.47
N PRO A 5 -5.25 -2.96 24.49
CA PRO A 5 -4.60 -1.66 24.32
C PRO A 5 -3.51 -1.69 23.25
N GLY A 6 -3.49 -0.66 22.39
CA GLY A 6 -2.49 -0.50 21.33
C GLY A 6 -2.63 -1.44 20.12
N TRP A 7 -3.58 -2.38 20.14
CA TRP A 7 -3.84 -3.24 19.00
C TRP A 7 -4.55 -2.51 17.86
N ARG A 8 -4.19 -2.90 16.64
CA ARG A 8 -4.74 -2.37 15.39
C ARG A 8 -5.05 -3.52 14.44
N LEU A 9 -5.89 -3.25 13.46
CA LEU A 9 -6.21 -4.20 12.41
C LEU A 9 -5.37 -3.90 11.18
N GLN A 10 -4.57 -4.86 10.71
CA GLN A 10 -3.91 -4.72 9.41
C GLN A 10 -4.77 -5.40 8.34
N VAL A 11 -5.09 -4.67 7.26
CA VAL A 11 -6.02 -5.11 6.22
C VAL A 11 -5.39 -4.95 4.85
N PHE A 12 -5.38 -6.04 4.08
CA PHE A 12 -5.07 -6.05 2.66
C PHE A 12 -6.34 -6.34 1.86
N ALA A 13 -6.76 -5.38 1.04
CA ALA A 13 -8.00 -5.46 0.27
C ALA A 13 -7.89 -4.65 -1.04
N PRO A 14 -8.72 -4.94 -2.06
CA PRO A 14 -8.86 -4.09 -3.25
C PRO A 14 -9.37 -2.69 -2.90
N ALA A 15 -9.01 -1.69 -3.70
CA ALA A 15 -9.35 -0.29 -3.44
C ALA A 15 -10.84 -0.03 -3.17
N ALA A 16 -11.75 -0.65 -3.95
CA ALA A 16 -13.19 -0.42 -3.83
C ALA A 16 -13.76 -0.71 -2.43
N VAL A 17 -13.13 -1.62 -1.68
CA VAL A 17 -13.55 -1.99 -0.31
C VAL A 17 -13.52 -0.80 0.63
N TRP A 18 -12.64 0.19 0.43
CA TRP A 18 -12.56 1.37 1.30
C TRP A 18 -13.79 2.28 1.18
N SER A 19 -14.48 2.27 0.03
CA SER A 19 -15.77 2.96 -0.11
C SER A 19 -16.89 2.14 0.51
N GLU A 20 -16.92 0.82 0.29
CA GLU A 20 -17.96 -0.06 0.82
C GLU A 20 -17.97 -0.13 2.36
N LEU A 21 -16.78 -0.12 2.97
CA LEU A 21 -16.62 -0.19 4.43
C LEU A 21 -16.43 1.18 5.08
N TYR A 22 -16.60 2.29 4.36
CA TYR A 22 -16.26 3.62 4.86
C TYR A 22 -16.91 3.93 6.22
N ASP A 23 -18.22 3.80 6.32
CA ASP A 23 -18.97 4.09 7.54
C ASP A 23 -18.66 3.10 8.68
N PHE A 24 -18.36 1.85 8.33
CA PHE A 24 -17.93 0.84 9.29
C PHE A 24 -16.56 1.19 9.89
N ILE A 25 -15.61 1.61 9.05
CA ILE A 25 -14.26 1.99 9.48
C ILE A 25 -14.31 3.26 10.35
N LEU A 26 -15.19 4.22 10.04
CA LEU A 26 -15.38 5.41 10.88
C LEU A 26 -15.81 5.07 12.31
N GLN A 27 -16.58 3.99 12.47
CA GLN A 27 -17.08 3.47 13.74
C GLN A 27 -16.16 2.41 14.38
N SER A 28 -15.06 2.05 13.72
CA SER A 28 -14.15 1.03 14.23
C SER A 28 -13.58 1.44 15.60
N PRO A 29 -13.59 0.54 16.59
CA PRO A 29 -13.01 0.81 17.90
C PRO A 29 -11.47 0.84 17.88
N VAL A 30 -10.84 0.47 16.76
CA VAL A 30 -9.39 0.49 16.55
C VAL A 30 -9.02 1.10 15.21
N GLU A 31 -7.82 1.69 15.13
CA GLU A 31 -7.24 2.13 13.86
C GLU A 31 -6.92 0.94 12.95
N ILE A 32 -6.95 1.19 11.63
CA ILE A 32 -6.59 0.20 10.61
C ILE A 32 -5.26 0.56 9.97
N ILE A 33 -4.40 -0.43 9.73
CA ILE A 33 -3.20 -0.32 8.90
C ILE A 33 -3.54 -0.93 7.55
N VAL A 34 -3.57 -0.09 6.53
CA VAL A 34 -3.91 -0.45 5.16
C VAL A 34 -2.65 -0.90 4.44
N ASP A 35 -2.62 -2.15 3.99
CA ASP A 35 -1.48 -2.72 3.28
C ASP A 35 -1.41 -2.26 1.82
N HIS A 36 -0.18 -2.15 1.32
CA HIS A 36 0.17 -2.01 -0.09
C HIS A 36 -0.66 -0.94 -0.82
N ILE A 37 -0.55 0.30 -0.35
CA ILE A 37 -1.27 1.48 -0.85
C ILE A 37 -2.80 1.30 -0.97
N GLY A 38 -3.37 0.39 -0.17
CA GLY A 38 -4.80 0.10 -0.15
C GLY A 38 -5.30 -0.63 -1.38
N GLY A 39 -4.44 -1.42 -2.02
CA GLY A 39 -4.81 -2.15 -3.24
C GLY A 39 -5.12 -1.24 -4.43
N LEU A 40 -4.72 0.03 -4.37
CA LEU A 40 -4.70 0.92 -5.52
C LEU A 40 -3.73 0.35 -6.56
N LEU A 41 -4.14 0.43 -7.82
CA LEU A 41 -3.40 -0.08 -8.96
C LEU A 41 -2.83 1.07 -9.79
N GLY A 42 -1.63 0.90 -10.33
CA GLY A 42 -1.07 1.79 -11.33
C GLY A 42 -1.80 1.63 -12.66
N ALA A 43 -1.63 2.60 -13.56
CA ALA A 43 -2.28 2.59 -14.86
C ALA A 43 -2.04 1.27 -15.62
N SER A 44 -0.83 0.69 -15.50
CA SER A 44 -0.48 -0.57 -16.17
C SER A 44 -1.28 -1.79 -15.71
N LYS A 45 -1.84 -1.78 -14.49
CA LYS A 45 -2.70 -2.85 -13.96
C LYS A 45 -4.19 -2.58 -14.12
N ILE A 46 -4.60 -1.33 -14.37
CA ILE A 46 -6.01 -0.96 -14.59
C ILE A 46 -6.40 -1.15 -16.06
N ALA A 47 -5.56 -0.70 -16.99
CA ALA A 47 -5.83 -0.77 -18.41
C ALA A 47 -4.55 -1.12 -19.18
N SER A 48 -4.67 -1.94 -20.21
CA SER A 48 -3.55 -2.27 -21.10
C SER A 48 -3.24 -1.11 -22.05
N GLY A 49 -1.97 -0.74 -22.20
CA GLY A 49 -1.51 0.24 -23.20
C GLY A 49 -1.39 1.67 -22.67
N ASN A 50 -1.50 2.67 -23.57
CA ASN A 50 -1.43 4.10 -23.27
C ASN A 50 -2.72 4.61 -22.61
N ALA A 51 -3.10 4.02 -21.48
CA ALA A 51 -4.22 4.49 -20.70
C ALA A 51 -3.93 5.89 -20.12
N ASP A 52 -4.99 6.68 -19.94
CA ASP A 52 -4.92 7.98 -19.26
C ASP A 52 -4.19 7.82 -17.92
N PRO A 53 -3.07 8.54 -17.67
CA PRO A 53 -2.35 8.44 -16.40
C PRO A 53 -3.24 8.77 -15.19
N ASN A 54 -4.31 9.54 -15.39
CA ASN A 54 -5.27 9.88 -14.33
C ASN A 54 -6.25 8.75 -14.00
N VAL A 55 -6.32 7.67 -14.80
CA VAL A 55 -7.20 6.52 -14.50
C VAL A 55 -6.85 5.91 -13.14
N ALA A 56 -5.57 5.92 -12.78
CA ALA A 56 -5.07 5.46 -11.49
C ALA A 56 -5.55 6.33 -10.32
N LEU A 57 -5.84 7.62 -10.54
CA LEU A 57 -6.34 8.53 -9.51
C LEU A 57 -7.86 8.46 -9.32
N SER A 58 -8.58 7.91 -10.30
CA SER A 58 -10.04 7.82 -10.33
C SER A 58 -10.58 6.47 -9.85
N GLN A 59 -9.75 5.64 -9.20
CA GLN A 59 -10.14 4.34 -8.68
C GLN A 59 -11.21 4.46 -7.59
N ALA A 60 -12.25 3.62 -7.66
CA ALA A 60 -13.21 3.48 -6.58
C ALA A 60 -12.48 3.18 -5.26
N GLY A 61 -12.82 3.91 -4.20
CA GLY A 61 -12.17 3.77 -2.89
C GLY A 61 -10.98 4.68 -2.63
N PHE A 62 -10.34 5.29 -3.63
CA PHE A 62 -9.17 6.16 -3.36
C PHE A 62 -9.56 7.37 -2.50
N ASP A 63 -10.60 8.11 -2.88
CA ASP A 63 -11.04 9.28 -2.10
C ASP A 63 -11.53 8.89 -0.70
N SER A 64 -12.19 7.73 -0.56
CA SER A 64 -12.58 7.17 0.74
C SER A 64 -11.37 6.88 1.60
N LEU A 65 -10.33 6.24 1.04
CA LEU A 65 -9.09 5.94 1.73
C LEU A 65 -8.38 7.22 2.22
N VAL A 66 -8.29 8.26 1.36
CA VAL A 66 -7.71 9.56 1.73
C VAL A 66 -8.51 10.22 2.86
N LYS A 67 -9.85 10.23 2.77
CA LYS A 67 -10.72 10.79 3.81
C LYS A 67 -10.57 10.06 5.15
N LEU A 68 -10.52 8.73 5.12
CA LEU A 68 -10.30 7.91 6.32
C LEU A 68 -8.93 8.20 6.96
N ALA A 69 -7.90 8.36 6.13
CA ALA A 69 -6.56 8.68 6.62
C ALA A 69 -6.51 10.09 7.21
N ARG A 70 -7.11 11.09 6.54
CA ARG A 70 -7.23 12.46 7.07
C ARG A 70 -8.01 12.51 8.39
N GLY A 71 -9.05 11.68 8.52
CA GLY A 71 -9.80 11.46 9.76
C GLY A 71 -9.05 10.65 10.82
N ARG A 72 -7.78 10.31 10.60
CA ARG A 72 -6.92 9.52 11.49
C ARG A 72 -7.50 8.15 11.87
N ARG A 73 -8.34 7.57 11.00
CA ARG A 73 -8.89 6.21 11.19
C ARG A 73 -8.02 5.13 10.58
N VAL A 74 -7.25 5.48 9.55
CA VAL A 74 -6.35 4.54 8.89
C VAL A 74 -4.94 5.10 8.75
N TRP A 75 -3.98 4.19 8.79
CA TRP A 75 -2.61 4.34 8.35
C TRP A 75 -2.45 3.66 7.00
N ILE A 76 -1.68 4.21 6.06
CA ILE A 76 -1.47 3.60 4.75
C ILE A 76 -0.01 3.22 4.61
N LYS A 77 0.23 1.95 4.25
CA LYS A 77 1.57 1.40 4.06
C LYS A 77 1.98 1.51 2.59
N VAL A 78 2.90 2.42 2.30
CA VAL A 78 3.58 2.52 1.00
C VAL A 78 4.58 1.37 0.90
N SER A 79 4.12 0.26 0.32
CA SER A 79 4.83 -1.03 0.30
C SER A 79 4.37 -1.88 -0.87
N GLY A 80 5.16 -2.89 -1.23
CA GLY A 80 4.74 -3.91 -2.20
C GLY A 80 4.33 -3.34 -3.56
N LEU A 81 5.02 -2.30 -4.07
CA LEU A 81 4.65 -1.61 -5.31
C LEU A 81 4.52 -2.56 -6.53
N TYR A 82 5.28 -3.64 -6.55
CA TYR A 82 5.17 -4.72 -7.54
C TYR A 82 3.81 -5.45 -7.55
N ARG A 83 3.00 -5.28 -6.49
CA ARG A 83 1.61 -5.77 -6.43
C ARG A 83 0.64 -4.81 -7.10
N ALA A 84 1.01 -3.55 -7.28
CA ALA A 84 0.16 -2.51 -7.84
C ALA A 84 0.52 -2.13 -9.30
N SER A 85 1.72 -2.49 -9.78
CA SER A 85 2.21 -2.11 -11.11
C SER A 85 2.81 -3.30 -11.87
N LEU A 86 2.75 -3.25 -13.21
CA LEU A 86 3.49 -4.14 -14.12
C LEU A 86 4.82 -3.54 -14.60
N ARG A 87 5.11 -2.27 -14.33
CA ARG A 87 6.29 -1.55 -14.84
C ARG A 87 7.50 -1.72 -13.93
N THR A 88 7.99 -2.96 -13.83
CA THR A 88 9.14 -3.31 -12.98
C THR A 88 10.42 -2.57 -13.36
N ASP A 89 10.66 -2.39 -14.67
CA ASP A 89 11.94 -1.86 -15.18
C ASP A 89 12.10 -0.35 -14.93
N SER A 90 10.98 0.36 -14.81
CA SER A 90 10.92 1.80 -14.48
C SER A 90 10.68 2.04 -12.98
N CYS A 91 10.87 1.04 -12.13
CA CYS A 91 10.66 1.15 -10.69
C CYS A 91 9.23 1.64 -10.33
N TYR A 92 8.23 1.15 -11.07
CA TYR A 92 6.81 1.40 -10.82
C TYR A 92 6.39 2.88 -10.95
N ASP A 93 6.96 3.60 -11.91
CA ASP A 93 6.66 5.02 -12.18
C ASP A 93 5.19 5.33 -12.48
N ASP A 94 4.39 4.35 -12.93
CA ASP A 94 2.93 4.50 -13.07
C ASP A 94 2.17 4.56 -11.73
N LEU A 95 2.86 4.44 -10.60
CA LEU A 95 2.33 4.69 -9.25
C LEU A 95 2.69 6.08 -8.72
N GLU A 96 3.54 6.85 -9.42
CA GLU A 96 4.02 8.16 -8.93
C GLU A 96 2.86 9.08 -8.55
N GLY A 97 1.86 9.23 -9.43
CA GLY A 97 0.71 10.10 -9.17
C GLY A 97 -0.07 9.70 -7.92
N ILE A 98 -0.28 8.40 -7.69
CA ILE A 98 -0.96 7.90 -6.47
C ILE A 98 -0.14 8.25 -5.23
N VAL A 99 1.16 7.92 -5.26
CA VAL A 99 2.04 8.08 -4.10
C VAL A 99 2.24 9.56 -3.76
N ARG A 100 2.44 10.43 -4.77
CA ARG A 100 2.55 11.88 -4.58
C ARG A 100 1.27 12.47 -4.01
N ARG A 101 0.10 12.04 -4.49
CA ARG A 101 -1.17 12.48 -3.93
C ARG A 101 -1.29 12.09 -2.46
N LEU A 102 -0.90 10.87 -2.08
CA LEU A 102 -0.88 10.44 -0.68
C LEU A 102 0.09 11.28 0.17
N PHE A 103 1.32 11.49 -0.32
CA PHE A 103 2.33 12.31 0.34
C PHE A 103 1.86 13.75 0.58
N HIS A 104 1.12 14.33 -0.36
CA HIS A 104 0.55 15.67 -0.23
C HIS A 104 -0.64 15.69 0.73
N GLU A 105 -1.58 14.75 0.60
CA GLU A 105 -2.88 14.82 1.27
C GLU A 105 -2.87 14.33 2.73
N VAL A 106 -2.04 13.32 3.03
CA VAL A 106 -2.06 12.62 4.32
C VAL A 106 -0.66 12.22 4.82
N PRO A 107 0.37 13.09 4.77
CA PRO A 107 1.75 12.73 5.11
C PRO A 107 1.92 12.15 6.52
N GLU A 108 1.11 12.58 7.49
CA GLU A 108 1.12 12.13 8.90
C GLU A 108 0.53 10.72 9.13
N ARG A 109 0.06 10.08 8.05
CA ARG A 109 -0.65 8.80 8.10
C ARG A 109 -0.08 7.75 7.16
N LEU A 110 1.17 7.94 6.75
CA LEU A 110 1.88 7.05 5.85
C LEU A 110 3.06 6.40 6.53
N ILE A 111 3.27 5.12 6.25
CA ILE A 111 4.49 4.40 6.65
C ILE A 111 5.07 3.68 5.45
N TRP A 112 6.37 3.40 5.46
CA TRP A 112 7.01 2.58 4.45
C TRP A 112 7.26 1.15 4.96
N ALA A 113 7.20 0.18 4.05
CA ALA A 113 7.75 -1.16 4.28
C ALA A 113 8.21 -1.80 2.97
N SER A 114 9.20 -2.69 3.04
CA SER A 114 9.76 -3.37 1.85
C SER A 114 8.83 -4.43 1.27
N ASP A 115 8.01 -5.07 2.10
CA ASP A 115 7.31 -6.31 1.76
C ASP A 115 8.26 -7.50 1.44
N TRP A 116 9.44 -7.49 2.06
CA TRP A 116 10.36 -8.65 2.05
C TRP A 116 9.66 -9.88 2.68
N PRO A 117 9.83 -11.11 2.15
CA PRO A 117 10.83 -11.57 1.18
C PRO A 117 10.42 -11.47 -0.29
N HIS A 118 9.48 -10.59 -0.65
CA HIS A 118 9.06 -10.37 -2.04
C HIS A 118 8.43 -11.59 -2.70
N THR A 119 7.40 -12.15 -2.08
CA THR A 119 6.70 -13.35 -2.57
C THR A 119 5.93 -13.09 -3.87
N GLY A 120 5.67 -14.16 -4.63
CA GLY A 120 4.75 -14.13 -5.77
C GLY A 120 3.28 -13.85 -5.38
N GLU A 121 2.43 -13.58 -6.38
CA GLU A 121 0.97 -13.42 -6.25
C GLU A 121 0.22 -14.76 -6.36
N GLY A 122 0.89 -15.89 -6.16
CA GLY A 122 0.28 -17.22 -6.27
C GLY A 122 -0.18 -17.61 -7.69
N LYS A 123 0.15 -16.82 -8.73
CA LYS A 123 -0.12 -17.17 -10.14
C LYS A 123 0.45 -18.54 -10.51
N ALA A 124 1.62 -18.86 -9.97
CA ALA A 124 2.26 -20.17 -10.14
C ALA A 124 1.44 -21.34 -9.52
N ARG A 125 0.47 -21.07 -8.63
CA ARG A 125 -0.39 -22.09 -8.00
C ARG A 125 -1.69 -22.34 -8.77
N ALA A 126 -2.07 -21.41 -9.65
CA ALA A 126 -3.33 -21.47 -10.38
C ALA A 126 -3.39 -22.75 -11.24
N GLY A 127 -4.49 -23.48 -11.16
CA GLY A 127 -4.69 -24.73 -11.91
C GLY A 127 -3.93 -25.96 -11.37
N LYS A 128 -3.06 -25.82 -10.37
CA LYS A 128 -2.34 -26.95 -9.77
C LYS A 128 -3.16 -27.63 -8.67
N ASP A 129 -3.04 -28.95 -8.56
CA ASP A 129 -3.58 -29.71 -7.42
C ASP A 129 -2.70 -29.55 -6.16
N LYS A 130 -3.13 -30.15 -5.04
CA LYS A 130 -2.42 -30.04 -3.76
C LYS A 130 -1.01 -30.64 -3.82
N ALA A 131 -0.83 -31.78 -4.49
CA ALA A 131 0.46 -32.46 -4.54
C ALA A 131 1.46 -31.64 -5.37
N ALA A 132 1.03 -31.15 -6.53
CA ALA A 132 1.83 -30.29 -7.39
C ALA A 132 2.24 -28.98 -6.70
N ARG A 133 1.34 -28.36 -5.92
CA ARG A 133 1.65 -27.15 -5.15
C ARG A 133 2.67 -27.38 -4.03
N LEU A 134 2.70 -28.58 -3.44
CA LEU A 134 3.64 -28.92 -2.36
C LEU A 134 5.02 -29.32 -2.90
N ALA A 135 5.09 -29.80 -4.14
CA ALA A 135 6.33 -30.25 -4.76
C ALA A 135 7.17 -29.12 -5.37
N GLU A 136 6.58 -27.95 -5.64
CA GLU A 136 7.25 -26.85 -6.33
C GLU A 136 7.60 -25.71 -5.39
N ILE A 137 8.86 -25.30 -5.43
CA ILE A 137 9.35 -24.12 -4.69
C ILE A 137 9.05 -22.89 -5.54
N GLU A 138 8.34 -21.93 -4.97
CA GLU A 138 8.12 -20.64 -5.60
C GLU A 138 9.29 -19.71 -5.35
N GLU A 139 9.87 -19.22 -6.45
CA GLU A 139 10.93 -18.22 -6.38
C GLU A 139 10.42 -16.88 -5.82
N PHE A 140 11.30 -16.20 -5.08
CA PHE A 140 11.08 -14.82 -4.68
C PHE A 140 11.30 -13.88 -5.86
N ARG A 141 10.63 -12.73 -5.84
CA ARG A 141 10.86 -11.68 -6.83
C ARG A 141 12.20 -11.00 -6.56
N THR A 142 12.95 -10.75 -7.63
CA THR A 142 14.12 -9.87 -7.58
C THR A 142 13.66 -8.41 -7.58
N ILE A 143 13.75 -7.75 -6.43
CA ILE A 143 13.29 -6.38 -6.23
C ILE A 143 14.44 -5.50 -5.77
N ASP A 144 14.71 -4.42 -6.51
CA ASP A 144 15.70 -3.41 -6.15
C ASP A 144 15.10 -2.42 -5.14
N ASN A 145 15.18 -2.78 -3.85
CA ASN A 145 14.68 -1.93 -2.76
C ASN A 145 15.36 -0.56 -2.71
N ALA A 146 16.63 -0.47 -3.11
CA ALA A 146 17.38 0.78 -3.08
C ALA A 146 16.83 1.77 -4.12
N LYS A 147 16.55 1.32 -5.35
CA LYS A 147 15.90 2.14 -6.37
C LYS A 147 14.48 2.53 -5.99
N ILE A 148 13.70 1.62 -5.39
CA ILE A 148 12.36 1.96 -4.89
C ILE A 148 12.44 3.10 -3.87
N LEU A 149 13.35 3.00 -2.88
CA LEU A 149 13.54 4.05 -1.88
C LEU A 149 13.99 5.37 -2.51
N GLN A 150 14.85 5.33 -3.53
CA GLN A 150 15.26 6.51 -4.28
C GLN A 150 14.08 7.17 -5.00
N SER A 151 13.24 6.40 -5.71
CA SER A 151 12.03 6.91 -6.36
C SER A 151 11.06 7.52 -5.34
N LEU A 152 10.77 6.82 -4.24
CA LEU A 152 9.86 7.31 -3.20
C LEU A 152 10.38 8.60 -2.55
N ARG A 153 11.69 8.71 -2.31
CA ARG A 153 12.28 9.94 -1.77
C ARG A 153 12.16 11.09 -2.76
N ASN A 154 12.40 10.87 -4.05
CA ASN A 154 12.19 11.87 -5.09
C ASN A 154 10.72 12.33 -5.15
N TRP A 155 9.77 11.38 -5.11
CA TRP A 155 8.34 11.67 -5.13
C TRP A 155 7.84 12.39 -3.87
N SER A 156 8.53 12.25 -2.74
CA SER A 156 8.15 12.95 -1.51
C SER A 156 8.29 14.47 -1.59
N GLU A 157 9.18 14.95 -2.48
CA GLU A 157 9.48 16.38 -2.73
C GLU A 157 9.82 17.21 -1.47
N SER A 158 9.98 16.56 -0.32
CA SER A 158 10.14 17.19 0.99
C SER A 158 10.85 16.22 1.94
N GLU A 159 11.98 16.67 2.50
CA GLU A 159 12.70 15.90 3.53
C GLU A 159 11.87 15.73 4.81
N ASP A 160 10.96 16.67 5.11
CA ASP A 160 10.04 16.54 6.22
C ASP A 160 9.03 15.41 5.99
N THR A 161 8.42 15.36 4.80
CA THR A 161 7.53 14.27 4.39
C THR A 161 8.26 12.93 4.41
N TRP A 162 9.48 12.89 3.85
CA TRP A 162 10.32 11.69 3.87
C TRP A 162 10.61 11.21 5.29
N LYS A 163 11.02 12.12 6.18
CA LYS A 163 11.29 11.80 7.58
C LYS A 163 10.04 11.28 8.30
N LYS A 164 8.87 11.87 8.06
CA LYS A 164 7.61 11.39 8.64
C LYS A 164 7.37 9.93 8.29
N ILE A 165 7.42 9.58 7.01
CA ILE A 165 7.13 8.23 6.53
C ILE A 165 8.14 7.20 7.07
N MET A 166 9.42 7.59 7.15
CA MET A 166 10.51 6.67 7.49
C MET A 166 10.81 6.58 8.98
N VAL A 167 10.45 7.59 9.78
CA VAL A 167 10.88 7.72 11.18
C VAL A 167 9.73 8.07 12.12
N ASP A 168 9.08 9.22 11.91
CA ASP A 168 8.18 9.80 12.92
C ASP A 168 6.84 9.04 12.98
N ASN A 169 6.25 8.74 11.82
CA ASN A 169 5.01 7.99 11.71
C ASN A 169 5.11 6.54 12.21
N PRO A 170 6.09 5.71 11.82
CA PRO A 170 6.21 4.36 12.38
C PRO A 170 6.50 4.38 13.88
N ARG A 171 7.20 5.41 14.38
CA ARG A 171 7.38 5.62 15.83
C ARG A 171 6.07 5.90 16.54
N GLU A 172 5.20 6.77 16.01
CA GLU A 172 3.86 7.02 16.56
C GLU A 172 3.02 5.73 16.51
N LEU A 173 2.96 5.10 15.34
CA LEU A 173 2.10 3.96 15.07
C LEU A 173 2.43 2.77 15.97
N PHE A 174 3.72 2.42 16.11
CA PHE A 174 4.16 1.24 16.84
C PHE A 174 4.68 1.53 18.26
N ALA A 175 4.48 2.76 18.76
CA ALA A 175 4.77 3.06 20.16
C ALA A 175 3.99 2.12 21.10
N SER A 176 4.64 1.67 22.16
CA SER A 176 3.95 0.88 23.19
C SER A 176 2.83 1.71 23.83
N PRO A 177 1.65 1.11 24.06
CA PRO A 177 0.60 1.79 24.82
C PRO A 177 1.13 2.14 26.21
N ARG A 178 0.93 3.40 26.63
CA ARG A 178 1.23 3.84 28.01
C ARG A 178 0.24 3.24 28.98
#